data_AF-A0A243PHR5-F1
#
_entry.id   AF-A0A243PHR5-F1
#
_cell.length_a   1.000
_cell.length_b   1.000
_cell.length_c   1.000
_cell.angle_alpha   90.00
_cell.angle_beta   90.00
_cell.angle_gamma   90.00
#
_symmetry.space_group_name_H-M   'P 1'
#
loop_
_entity.id
_entity.type
_entity.pdbx_description
1 polymer ?
#
loop_
_entity_poly.entity_id
_entity_poly.type
_entity_poly.pdbx_seq_one_letter_code
_entity_poly.pdbx_strand_id
1 'polypeptide(L)'
;MGGGGASARHARAARTGGAAIGCFAAAARGQPGADGFDLGQLAGLPMEAAIDAIVDRFCPPGILDEELVRAAITEALVESLDGADVFDPAAIDDRTVVIATVCFVAELVFASVMAEQGHSADQVDPATAVRRENALRDLVREVADHVATPIVQRNGGALAPAQIENIVVEITSTVYGELAEW
;
A
#
# COMPACT_ATOMS: atom_id res chain seq x y z
N MET A 1 -17.28 16.46 15.79
CA MET A 1 -17.86 15.38 14.95
C MET A 1 -17.26 15.50 13.56
N GLY A 2 -16.29 14.68 13.19
CA GLY A 2 -15.57 14.80 11.91
C GLY A 2 -14.87 13.54 11.40
N GLY A 3 -15.07 12.38 12.02
CA GLY A 3 -14.30 11.15 11.70
C GLY A 3 -14.82 10.28 10.55
N GLY A 4 -16.00 10.59 9.99
CA GLY A 4 -16.64 9.71 8.99
C GLY A 4 -16.05 9.80 7.58
N GLY A 5 -15.47 10.95 7.21
CA GLY A 5 -14.96 11.19 5.85
C GLY A 5 -13.59 10.55 5.58
N ALA A 6 -12.68 10.63 6.55
CA ALA A 6 -11.34 10.03 6.45
C ALA A 6 -11.42 8.50 6.43
N SER A 7 -12.23 7.89 7.31
CA SER A 7 -12.40 6.42 7.36
C SER A 7 -13.00 5.84 6.06
N ALA A 8 -13.99 6.52 5.45
CA ALA A 8 -14.58 6.07 4.19
C ALA A 8 -13.65 6.23 2.97
N ARG A 9 -12.80 7.26 2.95
CA ARG A 9 -11.74 7.46 1.94
C ARG A 9 -10.70 6.35 2.03
N HIS A 10 -10.19 6.07 3.23
CA HIS A 10 -9.23 4.99 3.49
C HIS A 10 -9.76 3.62 3.11
N ALA A 11 -10.99 3.30 3.51
CA ALA A 11 -11.61 2.03 3.14
C ALA A 11 -11.68 1.85 1.61
N ARG A 12 -11.85 2.93 0.84
CA ARG A 12 -11.87 2.87 -0.62
C ARG A 12 -10.48 2.72 -1.22
N ALA A 13 -9.51 3.50 -0.75
CA ALA A 13 -8.10 3.35 -1.13
C ALA A 13 -7.58 1.93 -0.82
N ALA A 14 -7.89 1.41 0.37
CA ALA A 14 -7.55 0.05 0.80
C ALA A 14 -8.17 -1.01 -0.10
N ARG A 15 -9.42 -0.83 -0.55
CA ARG A 15 -10.04 -1.74 -1.53
C ARG A 15 -9.34 -1.68 -2.89
N THR A 16 -9.00 -0.49 -3.37
CA THR A 16 -8.33 -0.31 -4.66
C THR A 16 -6.94 -0.93 -4.66
N GLY A 17 -6.07 -0.58 -3.70
CA GLY A 17 -4.74 -1.18 -3.60
C GLY A 17 -4.78 -2.65 -3.20
N GLY A 18 -5.77 -3.05 -2.40
CA GLY A 18 -6.01 -4.44 -2.08
C GLY A 18 -6.38 -5.30 -3.29
N ALA A 19 -7.06 -4.74 -4.30
CA ALA A 19 -7.31 -5.43 -5.56
C ALA A 19 -6.01 -5.64 -6.37
N ALA A 20 -5.14 -4.63 -6.42
CA ALA A 20 -3.83 -4.74 -7.08
C ALA A 20 -2.94 -5.79 -6.41
N ILE A 21 -2.79 -5.72 -5.08
CA ILE A 21 -2.04 -6.71 -4.28
C ILE A 21 -2.69 -8.10 -4.39
N GLY A 22 -4.02 -8.17 -4.41
CA GLY A 22 -4.79 -9.39 -4.65
C GLY A 22 -4.43 -10.09 -5.98
N CYS A 23 -4.03 -9.32 -6.99
CA CYS A 23 -3.56 -9.89 -8.26
C CYS A 23 -2.19 -10.56 -8.13
N PHE A 24 -1.28 -9.97 -7.34
CA PHE A 24 0.04 -10.54 -7.06
C PHE A 24 -0.08 -11.81 -6.22
N ALA A 25 -0.94 -11.75 -5.23
CA ALA A 25 -1.41 -12.87 -4.43
C ALA A 25 -1.90 -14.07 -5.28
N ALA A 26 -2.71 -13.79 -6.30
CA ALA A 26 -3.17 -14.80 -7.25
C ALA A 26 -2.01 -15.33 -8.13
N ALA A 27 -1.16 -14.44 -8.63
CA ALA A 27 -0.02 -14.81 -9.48
C ALA A 27 1.01 -15.69 -8.76
N ALA A 28 1.30 -15.41 -7.48
CA ALA A 28 2.14 -16.25 -6.62
C ALA A 28 1.65 -17.70 -6.49
N ARG A 29 0.37 -17.95 -6.85
CA ARG A 29 -0.29 -19.26 -6.81
C ARG A 29 -0.54 -19.85 -8.20
N GLY A 30 -0.07 -19.17 -9.25
CA GLY A 30 -0.39 -19.53 -10.63
C GLY A 30 -1.88 -19.38 -10.96
N GLN A 31 -2.59 -18.48 -10.29
CA GLN A 31 -4.00 -18.19 -10.50
C GLN A 31 -4.18 -16.83 -11.18
N PRO A 32 -5.19 -16.66 -12.05
CA PRO A 32 -5.55 -15.36 -12.60
C PRO A 32 -6.09 -14.44 -11.48
N GLY A 33 -5.84 -13.13 -11.59
CA GLY A 33 -6.33 -12.14 -10.63
C GLY A 33 -7.86 -12.05 -10.56
N ALA A 34 -8.38 -11.43 -9.50
CA ALA A 34 -9.81 -11.39 -9.17
C ALA A 34 -10.73 -10.85 -10.29
N ASP A 35 -10.21 -10.01 -11.19
CA ASP A 35 -10.95 -9.45 -12.33
C ASP A 35 -10.57 -10.09 -13.68
N GLY A 36 -9.96 -11.27 -13.67
CA GLY A 36 -9.45 -11.94 -14.86
C GLY A 36 -8.25 -11.22 -15.51
N PHE A 37 -7.67 -10.24 -14.83
CA PHE A 37 -6.42 -9.62 -15.22
C PHE A 37 -5.29 -10.63 -14.98
N ASP A 38 -4.54 -10.92 -16.04
CA ASP A 38 -3.45 -11.88 -16.03
C ASP A 38 -2.13 -11.12 -16.12
N LEU A 39 -1.34 -11.16 -15.04
CA LEU A 39 -0.01 -10.56 -15.00
C LEU A 39 0.92 -11.19 -16.05
N GLY A 40 0.64 -12.41 -16.51
CA GLY A 40 1.30 -13.07 -17.63
C GLY A 40 1.35 -12.23 -18.91
N GLN A 41 0.37 -11.35 -19.12
CA GLN A 41 0.31 -10.47 -20.30
C GLN A 41 1.38 -9.38 -20.29
N LEU A 42 1.96 -9.09 -19.12
CA LEU A 42 2.99 -8.09 -18.93
C LEU A 42 4.41 -8.69 -18.95
N ALA A 43 4.53 -10.02 -19.08
CA ALA A 43 5.81 -10.71 -19.04
C ALA A 43 6.77 -10.18 -20.11
N GLY A 44 8.00 -9.86 -19.71
CA GLY A 44 9.03 -9.37 -20.61
C GLY A 44 8.98 -7.85 -20.87
N LEU A 45 8.00 -7.13 -20.33
CA LEU A 45 7.99 -5.67 -20.37
C LEU A 45 9.07 -5.09 -19.43
N PRO A 46 9.59 -3.88 -19.71
CA PRO A 46 10.36 -3.13 -18.73
C PRO A 46 9.59 -3.00 -17.42
N MET A 47 10.27 -3.13 -16.29
CA MET A 47 9.64 -3.14 -14.96
C MET A 47 8.71 -1.94 -14.75
N GLU A 48 9.20 -0.73 -15.04
CA GLU A 48 8.44 0.52 -14.92
C GLU A 48 7.15 0.50 -15.77
N ALA A 49 7.24 0.01 -17.01
CA ALA A 49 6.07 -0.11 -17.90
C ALA A 49 5.04 -1.14 -17.42
N ALA A 50 5.49 -2.22 -16.78
CA ALA A 50 4.59 -3.21 -16.18
C ALA A 50 3.88 -2.63 -14.95
N ILE A 51 4.61 -1.91 -14.10
CA ILE A 51 4.06 -1.21 -12.92
C ILE A 51 3.00 -0.20 -13.35
N ASP A 52 3.30 0.64 -14.35
CA ASP A 52 2.34 1.62 -14.90
C ASP A 52 1.06 0.93 -15.39
N ALA A 53 1.18 -0.18 -16.13
CA ALA A 53 0.04 -0.93 -16.63
C ALA A 53 -0.84 -1.52 -15.50
N ILE A 54 -0.21 -1.99 -14.42
CA ILE A 54 -0.91 -2.48 -13.22
C ILE A 54 -1.63 -1.32 -12.53
N VAL A 55 -0.95 -0.20 -12.31
CA VAL A 55 -1.51 0.98 -11.66
C VAL A 55 -2.70 1.52 -12.47
N ASP A 56 -2.58 1.62 -13.80
CA ASP A 56 -3.68 2.04 -14.68
C ASP A 56 -4.88 1.10 -14.61
N ARG A 57 -4.62 -0.21 -14.50
CA ARG A 57 -5.68 -1.21 -14.43
C ARG A 57 -6.50 -1.09 -13.15
N PHE A 58 -5.83 -0.92 -12.01
CA PHE A 58 -6.47 -0.94 -10.69
C PHE A 58 -6.86 0.45 -10.18
N CYS A 59 -6.18 1.50 -10.61
CA CYS A 59 -6.47 2.90 -10.28
C CYS A 59 -6.83 3.69 -11.54
N PRO A 60 -7.99 3.41 -12.18
CA PRO A 60 -8.41 4.18 -13.34
C PRO A 60 -8.63 5.65 -12.96
N PRO A 61 -8.45 6.58 -13.91
CA PRO A 61 -8.62 8.00 -13.65
C PRO A 61 -10.04 8.35 -13.19
N GLY A 62 -10.15 9.36 -12.32
CA GLY A 62 -11.41 9.85 -11.76
C GLY A 62 -11.82 9.22 -10.43
N ILE A 63 -10.94 8.44 -9.79
CA ILE A 63 -11.16 7.97 -8.42
C ILE A 63 -10.82 9.07 -7.40
N LEU A 64 -11.46 9.03 -6.24
CA LEU A 64 -11.11 9.95 -5.14
C LEU A 64 -9.73 9.58 -4.59
N ASP A 65 -8.92 10.60 -4.28
CA ASP A 65 -7.54 10.43 -3.80
C ASP A 65 -6.66 9.64 -4.79
N GLU A 66 -6.96 9.73 -6.09
CA GLU A 66 -6.27 9.04 -7.19
C GLU A 66 -4.75 9.14 -7.11
N GLU A 67 -4.22 10.36 -7.03
CA GLU A 67 -2.78 10.60 -6.96
C GLU A 67 -2.12 9.84 -5.80
N LEU A 68 -2.77 9.85 -4.63
CA LEU A 68 -2.29 9.22 -3.42
C LEU A 68 -2.30 7.69 -3.56
N VAL A 69 -3.40 7.12 -4.04
CA VAL A 69 -3.52 5.66 -4.20
C VAL A 69 -2.58 5.15 -5.29
N ARG A 70 -2.45 5.90 -6.40
CA ARG A 70 -1.50 5.57 -7.47
C ARG A 70 -0.07 5.60 -6.96
N ALA A 71 0.33 6.66 -6.26
CA ALA A 71 1.67 6.75 -5.67
C ALA A 71 1.95 5.61 -4.68
N ALA A 72 1.01 5.32 -3.77
CA ALA A 72 1.18 4.25 -2.78
C ALA A 72 1.29 2.85 -3.42
N ILE A 73 0.53 2.57 -4.48
CA ILE A 73 0.64 1.31 -5.22
C ILE A 73 1.96 1.28 -6.00
N THR A 74 2.32 2.34 -6.70
CA THR A 74 3.59 2.41 -7.45
C THR A 74 4.77 2.13 -6.54
N GLU A 75 4.87 2.82 -5.39
CA GLU A 75 5.96 2.62 -4.44
C GLU A 75 6.00 1.18 -3.91
N ALA A 76 4.83 0.62 -3.56
CA ALA A 76 4.73 -0.76 -3.09
C ALA A 76 5.19 -1.78 -4.14
N LEU A 77 4.88 -1.53 -5.42
CA LEU A 77 5.30 -2.40 -6.52
C LEU A 77 6.79 -2.26 -6.83
N VAL A 78 7.32 -1.05 -6.82
CA VAL A 78 8.75 -0.79 -6.99
C VAL A 78 9.56 -1.50 -5.90
N GLU A 79 9.18 -1.34 -4.63
CA GLU A 79 9.89 -1.97 -3.51
C GLU A 79 9.76 -3.49 -3.53
N SER A 80 8.59 -4.03 -3.88
CA SER A 80 8.37 -5.48 -3.86
C SER A 80 9.00 -6.23 -5.04
N LEU A 81 9.22 -5.55 -6.17
CA LEU A 81 9.81 -6.09 -7.39
C LEU A 81 11.26 -5.63 -7.61
N ASP A 82 11.88 -5.02 -6.59
CA ASP A 82 13.24 -4.49 -6.68
C ASP A 82 14.26 -5.56 -7.13
N GLY A 83 15.28 -5.10 -7.86
CA GLY A 83 16.37 -5.94 -8.34
C GLY A 83 16.17 -6.60 -9.71
N ALA A 84 15.08 -6.30 -10.43
CA ALA A 84 14.84 -6.80 -11.79
C ALA A 84 14.49 -5.67 -12.78
N ASP A 85 15.17 -5.66 -13.94
CA ASP A 85 14.92 -4.67 -15.00
C ASP A 85 13.67 -5.00 -15.86
N VAL A 86 13.29 -6.28 -15.88
CA VAL A 86 12.23 -6.82 -16.71
C VAL A 86 11.22 -7.53 -15.83
N PHE A 87 9.93 -7.33 -16.11
CA PHE A 87 8.86 -7.96 -15.36
C PHE A 87 8.76 -9.45 -15.69
N ASP A 88 8.93 -10.29 -14.65
CA ASP A 88 8.72 -11.73 -14.70
C ASP A 88 7.63 -12.12 -13.67
N PRO A 89 6.40 -12.44 -14.12
CA PRO A 89 5.32 -12.90 -13.24
C PRO A 89 5.67 -14.16 -12.46
N ALA A 90 6.58 -15.00 -12.96
CA ALA A 90 7.00 -16.22 -12.26
C ALA A 90 7.94 -15.95 -11.09
N ALA A 91 8.49 -14.74 -10.99
CA ALA A 91 9.31 -14.29 -9.86
C ALA A 91 8.45 -13.79 -8.68
N ILE A 92 7.14 -13.61 -8.85
CA ILE A 92 6.23 -13.18 -7.79
C ILE A 92 6.01 -14.35 -6.82
N ASP A 93 6.43 -14.16 -5.57
CA ASP A 93 6.26 -15.13 -4.49
C ASP A 93 5.50 -14.53 -3.29
N ASP A 94 5.30 -15.33 -2.23
CA ASP A 94 4.65 -14.85 -1.01
C ASP A 94 5.39 -13.66 -0.39
N ARG A 95 6.73 -13.57 -0.53
CA ARG A 95 7.52 -12.45 0.00
C ARG A 95 7.24 -11.17 -0.78
N THR A 96 7.15 -11.23 -2.11
CA THR A 96 6.72 -10.09 -2.94
C THR A 96 5.37 -9.55 -2.44
N VAL A 97 4.41 -10.44 -2.17
CA VAL A 97 3.08 -10.05 -1.67
C VAL A 97 3.15 -9.41 -0.29
N VAL A 98 3.97 -9.95 0.63
CA VAL A 98 4.21 -9.33 1.95
C VAL A 98 4.72 -7.91 1.79
N ILE A 99 5.81 -7.73 1.03
CA ILE A 99 6.47 -6.43 0.86
C ILE A 99 5.51 -5.43 0.23
N ALA A 100 4.81 -5.82 -0.84
CA ALA A 100 3.81 -4.98 -1.48
C ALA A 100 2.70 -4.56 -0.51
N THR A 101 2.23 -5.49 0.34
CA THR A 101 1.20 -5.19 1.33
C THR A 101 1.70 -4.21 2.39
N VAL A 102 2.87 -4.47 2.99
CA VAL A 102 3.46 -3.62 4.02
C VAL A 102 3.70 -2.21 3.48
N CYS A 103 4.35 -2.09 2.32
CA CYS A 103 4.65 -0.80 1.71
C CYS A 103 3.39 -0.03 1.32
N PHE A 104 2.41 -0.69 0.70
CA PHE A 104 1.15 -0.04 0.33
C PHE A 104 0.41 0.50 1.55
N VAL A 105 0.28 -0.31 2.61
CA VAL A 105 -0.41 0.13 3.82
C VAL A 105 0.38 1.24 4.51
N ALA A 106 1.72 1.14 4.53
CA ALA A 106 2.56 2.18 5.11
C ALA A 106 2.39 3.52 4.39
N GLU A 107 2.46 3.55 3.05
CA GLU A 107 2.30 4.80 2.28
C GLU A 107 0.88 5.37 2.42
N LEU A 108 -0.15 4.50 2.42
CA LEU A 108 -1.54 4.93 2.62
C LEU A 108 -1.76 5.55 4.01
N VAL A 109 -1.24 4.92 5.07
CA VAL A 109 -1.38 5.43 6.44
C VAL A 109 -0.54 6.68 6.65
N PHE A 110 0.68 6.73 6.15
CA PHE A 110 1.51 7.93 6.20
C PHE A 110 0.80 9.13 5.54
N ALA A 111 0.28 8.94 4.33
CA ALA A 111 -0.43 10.00 3.63
C ALA A 111 -1.72 10.43 4.37
N SER A 112 -2.39 9.48 5.04
CA SER A 112 -3.55 9.76 5.90
C SER A 112 -3.21 10.71 7.04
N VAL A 113 -2.15 10.37 7.77
CA VAL A 113 -1.72 11.12 8.95
C VAL A 113 -1.24 12.49 8.50
N MET A 114 -0.47 12.57 7.41
CA MET A 114 0.00 13.84 6.87
C MET A 114 -1.15 14.75 6.40
N ALA A 115 -2.20 14.21 5.77
CA ALA A 115 -3.37 14.98 5.38
C ALA A 115 -4.14 15.55 6.59
N GLU A 116 -4.23 14.80 7.69
CA GLU A 116 -4.86 15.25 8.93
C GLU A 116 -3.98 16.25 9.70
N GLN A 117 -2.66 16.04 9.71
CA GLN A 117 -1.67 16.92 10.35
C GLN A 117 -1.39 18.20 9.55
N GLY A 118 -1.75 18.26 8.27
CA GLY A 118 -1.52 19.40 7.39
C GLY A 118 -2.13 20.73 7.87
N HIS A 119 -3.11 20.69 8.77
CA HIS A 119 -3.66 21.90 9.42
C HIS A 119 -2.87 22.39 10.65
N SER A 120 -1.86 21.63 11.09
CA SER A 120 -1.05 21.91 12.30
C SER A 120 0.42 22.23 11.98
N ALA A 121 0.81 22.15 10.70
CA ALA A 121 2.19 22.24 10.23
C ALA A 121 2.69 23.68 9.96
N ASP A 122 1.81 24.70 10.00
CA ASP A 122 2.09 26.07 9.56
C ASP A 122 3.15 26.85 10.37
N GLN A 123 3.80 26.23 11.37
CA GLN A 123 4.77 26.91 12.24
C GLN A 123 6.03 26.08 12.57
N VAL A 124 6.40 25.11 11.74
CA VAL A 124 7.57 24.25 12.00
C VAL A 124 8.70 24.57 11.01
N ASP A 125 9.92 24.76 11.53
CA ASP A 125 11.13 24.93 10.70
C ASP A 125 11.33 23.72 9.75
N PRO A 126 11.78 23.92 8.49
CA PRO A 126 11.90 22.86 7.49
C PRO A 126 12.68 21.63 7.95
N ALA A 127 13.78 21.80 8.69
CA ALA A 127 14.57 20.66 9.15
C ALA A 127 13.80 19.84 10.19
N THR A 128 12.96 20.49 11.00
CA THR A 128 12.11 19.82 11.98
C THR A 128 10.91 19.14 11.32
N ALA A 129 10.35 19.75 10.26
CA ALA A 129 9.31 19.12 9.44
C ALA A 129 9.81 17.81 8.81
N VAL A 130 10.99 17.84 8.15
CA VAL A 130 11.60 16.64 7.55
C VAL A 130 11.88 15.55 8.60
N ARG A 131 12.41 15.91 9.77
CA ARG A 131 12.65 14.91 10.84
C ARG A 131 11.36 14.26 11.32
N ARG A 132 10.28 15.04 11.50
CA ARG A 132 8.98 14.52 11.91
C ARG A 132 8.37 13.62 10.83
N GLU A 133 8.51 14.01 9.57
CA GLU A 133 8.07 13.22 8.42
C GLU A 133 8.78 11.87 8.37
N ASN A 134 10.11 11.85 8.51
CA ASN A 134 10.88 10.61 8.52
C ASN A 134 10.55 9.75 9.73
N ALA A 135 10.44 10.33 10.94
CA ALA A 135 10.06 9.58 12.13
C ALA A 135 8.64 8.97 11.99
N LEU A 136 7.72 9.69 11.34
CA LEU A 136 6.39 9.17 11.05
C LEU A 136 6.47 8.03 10.02
N ARG A 137 7.25 8.17 8.94
CA ARG A 137 7.46 7.07 7.97
C ARG A 137 8.05 5.83 8.64
N ASP A 138 9.05 6.00 9.49
CA ASP A 138 9.69 4.90 10.22
C ASP A 138 8.69 4.21 11.16
N LEU A 139 7.93 4.98 11.94
CA LEU A 139 6.87 4.45 12.81
C LEU A 139 5.82 3.67 12.01
N VAL A 140 5.33 4.26 10.93
CA VAL A 140 4.29 3.65 10.10
C VAL A 140 4.79 2.35 9.45
N ARG A 141 6.04 2.31 8.98
CA ARG A 141 6.67 1.10 8.41
C ARG A 141 6.87 0.02 9.47
N GLU A 142 7.36 0.37 10.66
CA GLU A 142 7.56 -0.58 11.76
C GLU A 142 6.23 -1.20 12.22
N VAL A 143 5.19 -0.37 12.40
CA VAL A 143 3.85 -0.84 12.77
C VAL A 143 3.26 -1.69 11.65
N ALA A 144 3.43 -1.27 10.39
CA ALA A 144 2.93 -2.02 9.25
C ALA A 144 3.58 -3.41 9.15
N ASP A 145 4.90 -3.50 9.34
CA ASP A 145 5.61 -4.78 9.38
C ASP A 145 5.12 -5.63 10.57
N HIS A 146 5.05 -5.05 11.77
CA HIS A 146 4.61 -5.76 12.98
C HIS A 146 3.20 -6.35 12.86
N VAL A 147 2.26 -5.61 12.26
CA VAL A 147 0.86 -6.04 12.10
C VAL A 147 0.69 -6.97 10.89
N ALA A 148 1.24 -6.59 9.73
CA ALA A 148 0.97 -7.30 8.49
C ALA A 148 1.75 -8.63 8.41
N THR A 149 3.02 -8.68 8.86
CA THR A 149 3.87 -9.87 8.72
C THR A 149 3.25 -11.13 9.35
N PRO A 150 2.75 -11.13 10.60
CA PRO A 150 2.09 -12.30 11.18
C PRO A 150 0.79 -12.70 10.48
N ILE A 151 0.08 -11.76 9.87
CA ILE A 151 -1.17 -12.02 9.15
C ILE A 151 -0.85 -12.64 7.79
N VAL A 152 0.13 -12.10 7.07
CA VAL A 152 0.56 -12.64 5.79
C VAL A 152 1.21 -14.00 5.97
N GLN A 153 2.04 -14.23 6.99
CA GLN A 153 2.62 -15.56 7.26
C GLN A 153 1.55 -16.62 7.55
N ARG A 154 0.44 -16.25 8.19
CA ARG A 154 -0.67 -17.18 8.48
C ARG A 154 -1.55 -17.48 7.27
N ASN A 155 -1.74 -16.50 6.39
CA ASN A 155 -2.66 -16.60 5.26
C ASN A 155 -1.94 -16.83 3.90
N GLY A 156 -0.61 -16.74 3.88
CA GLY A 156 0.20 -16.54 2.67
C GLY A 156 -0.27 -15.30 1.89
N GLY A 157 -0.04 -15.29 0.57
CA GLY A 157 -0.67 -14.33 -0.33
C GLY A 157 -2.19 -14.51 -0.51
N ALA A 158 -2.98 -15.00 0.45
CA ALA A 158 -4.43 -15.24 0.26
C ALA A 158 -5.32 -14.07 0.67
N LEU A 159 -4.76 -12.88 0.87
CA LEU A 159 -5.49 -11.83 1.57
C LEU A 159 -6.70 -11.37 0.74
N ALA A 160 -7.89 -11.70 1.24
CA ALA A 160 -9.12 -11.15 0.70
C ALA A 160 -9.14 -9.63 0.91
N PRO A 161 -9.82 -8.86 0.05
CA PRO A 161 -9.89 -7.40 0.20
C PRO A 161 -10.36 -6.94 1.60
N ALA A 162 -11.28 -7.68 2.23
CA ALA A 162 -11.74 -7.40 3.59
C ALA A 162 -10.64 -7.60 4.64
N GLN A 163 -9.71 -8.53 4.42
CA GLN A 163 -8.55 -8.71 5.30
C GLN A 163 -7.56 -7.55 5.14
N ILE A 164 -7.33 -7.08 3.91
CA ILE A 164 -6.49 -5.90 3.64
C ILE A 164 -7.11 -4.65 4.28
N GLU A 165 -8.42 -4.46 4.17
CA GLU A 165 -9.13 -3.37 4.84
C GLU A 165 -8.95 -3.41 6.36
N ASN A 166 -9.07 -4.60 6.98
CA ASN A 166 -8.83 -4.76 8.41
C ASN A 166 -7.38 -4.46 8.81
N ILE A 167 -6.40 -4.91 8.02
CA ILE A 167 -4.98 -4.62 8.24
C ILE A 167 -4.73 -3.11 8.20
N VAL A 168 -5.29 -2.41 7.21
CA VAL A 168 -5.19 -0.93 7.12
C VAL A 168 -5.79 -0.27 8.36
N VAL A 169 -6.97 -0.69 8.80
CA VAL A 169 -7.63 -0.14 9.99
C VAL A 169 -6.79 -0.37 11.25
N GLU A 170 -6.23 -1.57 11.42
CA GLU A 170 -5.42 -1.94 12.58
C GLU A 170 -4.09 -1.15 12.63
N ILE A 171 -3.37 -1.05 11.51
CA ILE A 171 -2.15 -0.25 11.40
C ILE A 171 -2.46 1.22 11.67
N THR A 172 -3.50 1.77 11.03
CA THR A 172 -3.92 3.17 11.23
C THR A 172 -4.22 3.44 12.71
N SER A 173 -5.02 2.58 13.35
CA SER A 173 -5.37 2.73 14.77
C SER A 173 -4.15 2.64 15.68
N THR A 174 -3.20 1.77 15.36
CA THR A 174 -1.97 1.59 16.15
C THR A 174 -1.07 2.81 16.01
N VAL A 175 -0.84 3.29 14.77
CA VAL A 175 -0.07 4.52 14.51
C VAL A 175 -0.69 5.73 15.24
N TYR A 176 -2.01 5.92 15.18
CA TYR A 176 -2.66 7.00 15.93
C TYR A 176 -2.55 6.84 17.45
N GLY A 177 -2.55 5.61 17.96
CA GLY A 177 -2.28 5.32 19.36
C GLY A 177 -0.88 5.77 19.78
N GLU A 178 0.14 5.36 19.02
CA GLU A 178 1.54 5.73 19.25
C GLU A 178 1.77 7.24 19.13
N LEU A 179 1.18 7.89 18.13
CA LEU A 179 1.27 9.35 17.94
C LEU A 179 0.60 10.15 19.06
N ALA A 180 -0.39 9.58 19.76
CA ALA A 180 -1.02 10.23 20.90
C ALA A 180 -0.11 10.26 22.15
N GLU A 181 0.95 9.45 22.16
CA GLU A 181 1.97 9.43 23.22
C GLU A 181 3.14 10.41 22.97
N TRP A 182 3.23 10.99 21.76
CA TRP A 182 4.25 11.96 21.35
C TRP A 182 3.90 13.40 21.74
#